data_AF-A0A176RTL5-F1
#
_entry.id   AF-A0A176RTL5-F1
#
_cell.length_a   1.000
_cell.length_b   1.000
_cell.length_c   1.000
_cell.angle_alpha   90.00
_cell.angle_beta   90.00
_cell.angle_gamma   90.00
#
_symmetry.space_group_name_H-M   'P 1'
#
loop_
_entity.id
_entity.type
_entity.pdbx_description
1 polymer ?
#
loop_
_entity_poly.entity_id
_entity_poly.type
_entity_poly.pdbx_seq_one_letter_code
_entity_poly.pdbx_strand_id
1 'polypeptide(L)'
;MLEYLELKKKMKLKSIQYQEHDGQNHEWCLEGCVLNNINLMVGKNATGKTRTLNIILALTHFLSGELKPALDSSSLEVTFEDNGEEIKYLLSYENQKVTQEQLIQNGKTLLQRGTDSKGKILASELNTEINFQPPPNELAVV
;
A
#
# COMPACT_ATOMS: atom_id res chain seq x y z
N MET A 1 -19.14 19.59 -28.51
CA MET A 1 -19.93 18.68 -27.65
C MET A 1 -19.47 17.22 -27.82
N LEU A 2 -18.15 16.97 -27.80
CA LEU A 2 -17.55 15.63 -27.86
C LEU A 2 -16.31 15.53 -26.94
N GLU A 3 -16.10 16.52 -26.08
CA GLU A 3 -14.91 16.65 -25.22
C GLU A 3 -15.26 16.62 -23.72
N TYR A 4 -16.53 16.35 -23.39
CA TYR A 4 -17.05 16.43 -22.01
C TYR A 4 -17.09 15.08 -21.27
N LEU A 5 -16.47 14.04 -21.83
CA LEU A 5 -16.38 12.70 -21.27
C LEU A 5 -14.94 12.18 -21.32
N GLU A 6 -13.95 13.02 -21.01
CA GLU A 6 -12.80 12.46 -20.29
C GLU A 6 -13.35 11.93 -18.96
N LEU A 7 -13.66 10.63 -18.93
CA LEU A 7 -13.87 9.91 -17.69
C LEU A 7 -12.72 10.31 -16.78
N LYS A 8 -13.04 11.02 -15.68
CA LYS A 8 -12.11 11.21 -14.58
C LYS A 8 -11.65 9.81 -14.16
N LYS A 9 -10.48 9.41 -14.65
CA LYS A 9 -9.78 8.19 -14.27
C LYS A 9 -9.70 8.19 -12.76
N LYS A 10 -10.29 7.18 -12.14
CA LYS A 10 -10.32 7.04 -10.68
C LYS A 10 -9.77 5.68 -10.32
N MET A 11 -8.49 5.69 -9.97
CA MET A 11 -7.91 4.65 -9.12
C MET A 11 -8.79 4.51 -7.87
N LYS A 12 -9.14 3.27 -7.53
CA LYS A 12 -9.95 2.98 -6.35
C LYS A 12 -9.30 1.91 -5.49
N LEU A 13 -9.39 2.10 -4.18
CA LEU A 13 -8.98 1.11 -3.20
C LEU A 13 -10.01 -0.04 -3.20
N LYS A 14 -9.58 -1.26 -3.50
CA LYS A 14 -10.42 -2.47 -3.57
C LYS A 14 -10.35 -3.29 -2.30
N SER A 15 -9.16 -3.43 -1.74
CA SER A 15 -8.97 -4.13 -0.48
C SER A 15 -7.77 -3.57 0.27
N ILE A 16 -7.83 -3.72 1.59
CA ILE A 16 -6.73 -3.40 2.49
C ILE A 16 -6.65 -4.46 3.58
N GLN A 17 -5.45 -4.97 3.81
CA GLN A 17 -5.11 -5.81 4.94
C GLN A 17 -3.98 -5.14 5.70
N TYR A 18 -4.04 -5.17 7.02
CA TYR A 18 -3.06 -4.50 7.86
C TYR A 18 -2.86 -5.30 9.14
N GLN A 19 -1.62 -5.39 9.60
CA GLN A 19 -1.28 -5.99 10.87
C GLN A 19 -0.23 -5.12 11.55
N GLU A 20 -0.39 -4.88 12.85
CA GLU A 20 0.58 -4.17 13.67
C GLU A 20 0.89 -4.97 14.94
N HIS A 21 2.14 -4.84 15.40
CA HIS A 21 2.64 -5.51 16.60
C HIS A 21 2.45 -7.05 16.55
N ASP A 22 2.69 -7.66 15.38
CA ASP A 22 2.58 -9.12 15.16
C ASP A 22 3.30 -9.92 16.26
N GLY A 23 2.56 -10.83 16.90
CA GLY A 23 3.07 -11.68 17.99
C GLY A 23 3.25 -10.99 19.34
N GLN A 24 2.81 -9.74 19.51
CA GLN A 24 2.90 -8.98 20.77
C GLN A 24 1.52 -8.86 21.46
N ASN A 25 1.52 -8.55 22.77
CA ASN A 25 0.29 -8.42 23.56
C ASN A 25 -0.72 -7.36 23.06
N HIS A 26 -0.28 -6.45 22.20
CA HIS A 26 -1.11 -5.37 21.64
C HIS A 26 -1.32 -5.52 20.13
N GLU A 27 -1.15 -6.74 19.62
CA GLU A 27 -1.39 -7.07 18.22
C GLU A 27 -2.79 -6.63 17.79
N TRP A 28 -2.86 -6.07 16.58
CA TRP A 28 -4.12 -5.78 15.95
C TRP A 28 -4.05 -6.05 14.45
N CYS A 29 -5.09 -6.69 13.93
CA CYS A 29 -5.22 -6.98 12.51
C CYS A 29 -6.52 -6.39 11.92
N LEU A 30 -6.41 -6.00 10.65
CA LEU A 30 -7.51 -5.74 9.74
C LEU A 30 -7.43 -6.76 8.62
N GLU A 31 -8.34 -7.74 8.66
CA GLU A 31 -8.42 -8.79 7.65
C GLU A 31 -9.74 -8.69 6.87
N GLY A 32 -9.71 -9.08 5.59
CA GLY A 32 -10.92 -9.17 4.77
C GLY A 32 -11.64 -7.83 4.50
N CYS A 33 -10.98 -6.69 4.68
CA CYS A 33 -11.57 -5.38 4.39
C CYS A 33 -11.62 -5.15 2.87
N VAL A 34 -12.77 -5.43 2.28
CA VAL A 34 -13.07 -5.18 0.86
C VAL A 34 -13.94 -3.93 0.74
N LEU A 35 -13.57 -3.05 -0.20
CA LEU A 35 -14.20 -1.75 -0.39
C LEU A 35 -14.84 -1.67 -1.79
N ASN A 36 -16.04 -1.11 -1.82
CA ASN A 36 -16.81 -0.76 -3.00
C ASN A 36 -16.81 0.76 -3.23
N ASN A 37 -17.59 1.24 -4.19
CA ASN A 37 -17.72 2.67 -4.48
C ASN A 37 -18.28 3.48 -3.30
N ILE A 38 -19.18 2.87 -2.52
CA ILE A 38 -19.78 3.44 -1.31
C ILE A 38 -19.74 2.36 -0.24
N ASN A 39 -19.23 2.68 0.94
CA ASN A 39 -19.06 1.74 2.04
C ASN A 39 -19.70 2.28 3.31
N LEU A 40 -20.45 1.44 4.03
CA LEU A 40 -20.97 1.74 5.35
C LEU A 40 -20.24 0.88 6.38
N MET A 41 -19.42 1.51 7.22
CA MET A 41 -18.71 0.82 8.30
C MET A 41 -19.54 0.85 9.58
N VAL A 42 -20.09 -0.31 9.97
CA VAL A 42 -20.86 -0.50 11.21
C VAL A 42 -20.14 -1.42 12.18
N GLY A 43 -20.39 -1.23 13.47
CA GLY A 43 -19.85 -2.07 14.55
C GLY A 43 -20.10 -1.43 15.90
N LYS A 44 -19.96 -2.18 16.99
CA LYS A 44 -20.06 -1.64 18.36
C LYS A 44 -19.01 -0.54 18.58
N ASN A 45 -19.19 0.33 19.58
CA ASN A 45 -18.20 1.36 19.87
C ASN A 45 -16.81 0.73 20.08
N ALA A 46 -15.76 1.41 19.62
CA ALA A 46 -14.36 0.98 19.73
C ALA A 46 -13.94 -0.32 19.00
N THR A 47 -14.75 -0.91 18.11
CA THR A 47 -14.38 -2.15 17.37
C THR A 47 -13.48 -1.93 16.15
N GLY A 48 -12.66 -0.88 16.12
CA GLY A 48 -11.69 -0.66 15.04
C GLY A 48 -12.12 0.24 13.88
N LYS A 49 -13.36 0.75 13.81
CA LYS A 49 -13.82 1.66 12.73
C LYS A 49 -12.91 2.87 12.50
N THR A 50 -12.62 3.61 13.57
CA THR A 50 -11.70 4.77 13.53
C THR A 50 -10.29 4.34 13.15
N ARG A 51 -9.83 3.18 13.65
CA ARG A 51 -8.49 2.64 13.34
C ARG A 51 -8.37 2.28 11.86
N THR A 52 -9.36 1.62 11.27
CA THR A 52 -9.43 1.32 9.83
C THR A 52 -9.35 2.59 8.99
N LEU A 53 -10.11 3.64 9.34
CA LEU A 53 -10.03 4.92 8.65
C LEU A 53 -8.66 5.58 8.79
N ASN A 54 -8.05 5.52 9.97
CA ASN A 54 -6.71 6.05 10.20
C ASN A 54 -5.64 5.29 9.39
N ILE A 55 -5.76 3.98 9.21
CA ILE A 55 -4.86 3.20 8.37
C ILE A 55 -4.97 3.62 6.90
N ILE A 56 -6.20 3.80 6.40
CA ILE A 56 -6.44 4.29 5.03
C ILE A 56 -5.86 5.70 4.87
N LEU A 57 -6.05 6.58 5.86
CA LEU A 57 -5.47 7.92 5.85
C LEU A 57 -3.93 7.88 5.87
N ALA A 58 -3.33 7.08 6.73
CA ALA A 58 -1.88 6.92 6.81
C ALA A 58 -1.29 6.45 5.47
N LEU A 59 -1.95 5.46 4.83
CA LEU A 59 -1.58 5.00 3.50
C LEU A 59 -1.56 6.15 2.47
N THR A 60 -2.56 7.03 2.49
CA THR A 60 -2.58 8.16 1.55
C THR A 60 -1.40 9.10 1.75
N HIS A 61 -1.00 9.37 2.99
CA HIS A 61 0.17 10.20 3.28
C HIS A 61 1.50 9.54 2.92
N PHE A 62 1.58 8.21 3.05
CA PHE A 62 2.78 7.47 2.66
C PHE A 62 2.97 7.48 1.14
N LEU A 63 1.90 7.19 0.39
CA LEU A 63 1.94 7.16 -1.07
C LEU A 63 2.07 8.55 -1.70
N SER A 64 1.69 9.62 -0.99
CA SER A 64 1.91 11.00 -1.43
C SER A 64 3.29 11.55 -1.07
N GLY A 65 4.08 10.81 -0.28
CA GLY A 65 5.38 11.27 0.23
C GLY A 65 5.30 12.36 1.30
N GLU A 66 4.11 12.69 1.79
CA GLU A 66 3.91 13.71 2.81
C GLU A 66 4.41 13.29 4.18
N LEU A 67 4.33 11.99 4.50
CA LEU A 67 4.80 11.44 5.76
C LEU A 67 5.78 10.29 5.52
N LYS A 68 6.87 10.30 6.31
CA LYS A 68 7.67 9.09 6.45
C LYS A 68 6.89 8.06 7.27
N PRO A 69 6.96 6.78 6.92
CA PRO A 69 6.38 5.71 7.71
C PRO A 69 6.96 5.74 9.13
N ALA A 70 6.13 6.09 10.11
CA ALA A 70 6.48 6.05 11.54
C ALA A 70 5.89 4.81 12.20
N LEU A 71 5.86 3.69 11.46
CA LEU A 71 5.32 2.42 11.92
C LEU A 71 6.46 1.64 12.59
N ASP A 72 6.24 1.15 13.81
CA ASP A 72 7.24 0.35 14.55
C ASP A 72 7.49 -0.98 13.83
N SER A 73 6.48 -1.86 13.89
CA SER A 73 6.45 -3.14 13.19
C SER A 73 5.03 -3.38 12.69
N SER A 74 4.87 -3.38 11.37
CA SER A 74 3.57 -3.59 10.74
C SER A 74 3.72 -4.10 9.32
N SER A 75 2.71 -4.83 8.86
CA SER A 75 2.55 -5.22 7.47
C SER A 75 1.27 -4.62 6.88
N LEU A 76 1.31 -4.36 5.59
CA LEU A 76 0.25 -3.77 4.81
C LEU A 76 0.19 -4.46 3.45
N GLU A 77 -1.00 -4.93 3.07
CA GLU A 77 -1.29 -5.39 1.72
C GLU A 77 -2.50 -4.62 1.19
N VAL A 78 -2.32 -3.99 0.03
CA VAL A 78 -3.35 -3.16 -0.59
C VAL A 78 -3.56 -3.57 -2.03
N THR A 79 -4.81 -3.68 -2.44
CA THR A 79 -5.17 -3.80 -3.85
C THR A 79 -5.94 -2.58 -4.30
N PHE A 80 -5.51 -1.97 -5.40
CA PHE A 80 -6.20 -0.94 -6.13
C PHE A 80 -6.70 -1.49 -7.46
N GLU A 81 -7.76 -0.87 -7.98
CA GLU A 81 -8.17 -1.02 -9.38
C GLU A 81 -8.02 0.33 -10.08
N ASP A 82 -7.34 0.34 -11.22
CA ASP A 82 -7.28 1.48 -12.13
C ASP A 82 -7.65 1.03 -13.55
N ASN A 83 -8.76 1.53 -14.08
CA ASN A 83 -9.25 1.21 -15.43
C ASN A 83 -9.35 -0.30 -15.74
N GLY A 84 -9.72 -1.10 -14.73
CA GLY A 84 -9.81 -2.56 -14.85
C GLY A 84 -8.50 -3.31 -14.63
N GLU A 85 -7.38 -2.59 -14.48
CA GLU A 85 -6.10 -3.17 -14.08
C GLU A 85 -6.00 -3.28 -12.57
N GLU A 86 -5.42 -4.38 -12.10
CA GLU A 86 -5.19 -4.63 -10.69
C GLU A 86 -3.77 -4.21 -10.31
N ILE A 87 -3.66 -3.35 -9.30
CA ILE A 87 -2.38 -2.89 -8.74
C ILE A 87 -2.32 -3.36 -7.28
N LYS A 88 -1.36 -4.23 -6.97
CA LYS A 88 -1.09 -4.68 -5.60
C LYS A 88 0.15 -4.01 -5.06
N TYR A 89 0.05 -3.59 -3.81
CA TYR A 89 1.17 -3.04 -3.06
C TYR A 89 1.31 -3.79 -1.74
N LEU A 90 2.50 -4.35 -1.50
CA LEU A 90 2.86 -5.07 -0.29
C LEU A 90 3.97 -4.31 0.40
N LEU A 91 3.83 -4.10 1.70
CA LEU A 91 4.76 -3.30 2.49
C LEU A 91 4.87 -3.85 3.90
N SER A 92 6.10 -4.10 4.36
CA SER A 92 6.40 -4.52 5.72
C SER A 92 7.49 -3.65 6.32
N TYR A 93 7.27 -3.25 7.57
CA TYR A 93 8.21 -2.52 8.39
C TYR A 93 8.62 -3.32 9.61
N GLU A 94 9.88 -3.16 9.98
CA GLU A 94 10.36 -3.56 11.28
C GLU A 94 11.42 -2.57 11.74
N ASN A 95 11.31 -2.09 12.99
CA ASN A 95 12.24 -1.12 13.58
C ASN A 95 12.43 0.13 12.68
N GLN A 96 11.33 0.66 12.13
CA GLN A 96 11.31 1.81 11.22
C GLN A 96 12.09 1.62 9.91
N LYS A 97 12.36 0.37 9.53
CA LYS A 97 13.01 0.02 8.26
C LYS A 97 12.07 -0.83 7.42
N VAL A 98 12.09 -0.61 6.12
CA VAL A 98 11.38 -1.45 5.17
C VAL A 98 12.09 -2.80 5.08
N THR A 99 11.37 -3.85 5.43
CA THR A 99 11.84 -5.25 5.33
C THR A 99 11.31 -5.92 4.06
N GLN A 100 10.17 -5.44 3.56
CA GLN A 100 9.58 -5.86 2.29
C GLN A 100 8.85 -4.67 1.66
N GLU A 101 9.06 -4.48 0.37
CA GLU A 101 8.21 -3.61 -0.44
C GLU A 101 8.06 -4.21 -1.84
N GLN A 102 6.83 -4.31 -2.34
CA GLN A 102 6.56 -4.85 -3.66
C GLN A 102 5.38 -4.12 -4.32
N LEU A 103 5.56 -3.71 -5.58
CA LEU A 103 4.49 -3.19 -6.43
C LEU A 103 4.28 -4.16 -7.59
N ILE A 104 3.06 -4.61 -7.78
CA ILE A 104 2.66 -5.57 -8.80
C ILE A 104 1.50 -4.97 -9.59
N GLN A 105 1.60 -4.91 -10.91
CA GLN A 105 0.51 -4.48 -11.79
C GLN A 105 0.19 -5.61 -12.76
N ASN A 106 -1.07 -6.08 -12.78
CA ASN A 106 -1.53 -7.20 -13.62
C ASN A 106 -0.62 -8.44 -13.54
N GLY A 107 -0.16 -8.77 -12.34
CA GLY A 107 0.75 -9.90 -12.08
C GLY A 107 2.22 -9.66 -12.44
N LYS A 108 2.57 -8.52 -13.03
CA LYS A 108 3.97 -8.14 -13.31
C LYS A 108 4.52 -7.34 -12.13
N THR A 109 5.60 -7.82 -11.52
CA THR A 109 6.33 -7.06 -10.50
C THR A 109 7.03 -5.86 -11.15
N LEU A 110 6.70 -4.65 -10.70
CA LEU A 110 7.30 -3.40 -11.14
C LEU A 110 8.38 -2.90 -10.17
N LEU A 111 8.21 -3.21 -8.90
CA LEU A 111 9.11 -2.85 -7.82
C LEU A 111 9.19 -4.02 -6.85
N GLN A 112 10.39 -4.35 -6.39
CA GLN A 112 10.59 -5.25 -5.27
C GLN A 112 11.82 -4.85 -4.47
N ARG A 113 11.75 -4.90 -3.15
CA ARG A 113 12.86 -4.65 -2.22
C ARG A 113 12.73 -5.58 -1.01
N GLY A 114 13.87 -6.09 -0.54
CA GLY A 114 13.97 -6.92 0.65
C GLY A 114 14.76 -6.26 1.79
N THR A 115 15.13 -7.08 2.78
CA THR A 115 15.73 -6.65 4.06
C THR A 115 17.10 -5.98 3.95
N ASP A 116 17.84 -6.18 2.85
CA ASP A 116 19.16 -5.56 2.64
C ASP A 116 19.09 -4.16 2.02
N SER A 117 17.88 -3.58 1.95
CA SER A 117 17.57 -2.34 1.23
C SER A 117 17.89 -2.38 -0.26
N LYS A 118 18.27 -3.54 -0.83
CA LYS A 118 18.44 -3.66 -2.27
C LYS A 118 17.11 -4.05 -2.89
N GLY A 119 16.84 -3.43 -4.02
CA GLY A 119 15.64 -3.70 -4.77
C GLY A 119 15.90 -3.73 -6.27
N LYS A 120 14.85 -4.12 -6.97
CA LYS A 120 14.76 -4.02 -8.41
C LYS A 120 13.53 -3.20 -8.79
N ILE A 121 13.70 -2.33 -9.76
CA ILE A 121 12.60 -1.59 -10.39
C ILE A 121 12.60 -1.88 -11.89
N LEU A 122 11.42 -2.02 -12.47
CA LEU A 122 11.27 -2.21 -13.90
C LEU A 122 11.32 -0.85 -14.62
N ALA A 123 12.33 -0.64 -15.45
CA ALA A 123 12.35 0.45 -16.39
C ALA A 123 11.46 0.10 -17.60
N SER A 124 10.21 0.54 -17.58
CA SER A 124 9.19 0.15 -18.56
C SER A 124 9.61 0.40 -20.02
N GLU A 125 10.23 1.53 -20.32
CA GLU A 125 10.68 1.89 -21.68
C GLU A 125 11.78 0.96 -22.20
N LEU A 126 12.64 0.49 -21.30
CA LEU A 126 13.76 -0.41 -21.62
C LEU A 126 13.38 -1.88 -21.44
N ASN A 127 12.19 -2.16 -20.91
CA ASN A 127 11.72 -3.47 -20.44
C ASN A 127 12.81 -4.25 -19.69
N THR A 128 13.54 -3.55 -18.81
CA THR A 128 14.72 -4.07 -18.12
C THR A 128 14.60 -3.79 -16.63
N GLU A 129 15.01 -4.74 -15.80
CA GLU A 129 15.12 -4.53 -14.35
C GLU A 129 16.41 -3.80 -14.02
N ILE A 130 16.30 -2.74 -13.22
CA ILE A 130 17.43 -1.96 -12.71
C ILE A 130 17.55 -2.20 -11.21
N ASN A 131 18.77 -2.49 -10.76
CA ASN A 131 19.07 -2.57 -9.34
C ASN A 131 19.10 -1.16 -8.74
N PHE A 132 18.49 -0.99 -7.58
CA PHE A 132 18.51 0.26 -6.84
C PHE A 132 18.60 0.01 -5.34
N GLN A 133 18.99 1.02 -4.58
CA GLN A 133 19.16 0.93 -3.13
C GLN A 133 18.71 2.26 -2.48
N PRO A 134 17.42 2.39 -2.14
CA PRO A 134 16.90 3.58 -1.47
C PRO A 134 17.31 3.56 0.01
N PRO A 135 17.17 4.68 0.73
CA PRO A 135 17.33 4.68 2.18
C PRO A 135 16.41 3.64 2.85
N PRO A 136 16.87 2.99 3.93
CA PRO A 136 16.13 1.88 4.55
C PRO A 136 14.79 2.28 5.15
N ASN A 137 14.61 3.57 5.46
CA ASN A 137 13.43 4.16 6.10
C ASN A 137 12.53 4.94 5.13
N GLU A 138 12.82 4.89 3.83
CA GLU A 138 12.05 5.57 2.80
C GLU A 138 11.39 4.56 1.86
N LEU A 139 10.22 4.91 1.37
CA LEU A 139 9.49 4.14 0.36
C LEU A 139 10.10 4.36 -1.00
N ALA A 140 10.16 3.31 -1.81
CA ALA A 140 10.71 3.42 -3.17
C ALA A 140 9.65 3.81 -4.21
N VAL A 141 8.37 3.70 -3.87
CA VAL A 141 7.24 4.08 -4.75
C VAL A 141 6.99 5.59 -4.84
N VAL A 142 7.66 6.38 -3.99
CA VAL A 142 7.48 7.84 -3.83
C VAL A 142 8.60 8.61 -4.51
#